data_AF-A0A1I7SNB2-F1
#
_entry.id   AF-A0A1I7SNB2-F1
#
_cell.length_a   1.000
_cell.length_b   1.000
_cell.length_c   1.000
_cell.angle_alpha   90.00
_cell.angle_beta   90.00
_cell.angle_gamma   90.00
#
_symmetry.space_group_name_H-M   'P 1'
#
loop_
_entity.id
_entity.type
_entity.pdbx_description
1 polymer ?
#
loop_
_entity_poly.entity_id
_entity_poly.type
_entity_poly.pdbx_seq_one_letter_code
_entity_poly.pdbx_strand_id
1 'polypeptide(L)'
;MMTYFLEFKNLQTKDNELRAIFGLRENFKESLWNLTHHPDTVISRDTFDGINQEYFERLVQEIFAAYRNQFINEKHLLNQTDQMSNLWTYPNAVFFATTVITTIGYGHLVPVTETGRIACILFALVGIPLLLVTIADIGRFLSEFLNYAHLKLRAFMKN
;
A
#
# COMPACT_ATOMS: atom_id res chain seq x y z
N MET A 1 19.55 11.05 -16.23
CA MET A 1 20.02 9.73 -16.72
C MET A 1 19.85 8.64 -15.64
N MET A 2 20.29 8.86 -14.39
CA MET A 2 20.11 7.88 -13.28
C MET A 2 18.65 7.59 -12.89
N THR A 3 17.77 8.60 -12.93
CA THR A 3 16.35 8.47 -12.54
C THR A 3 15.54 7.58 -13.48
N TYR A 4 15.71 7.74 -14.79
CA TYR A 4 15.09 6.88 -15.82
C TYR A 4 15.55 5.42 -15.71
N PHE A 5 16.79 5.17 -15.30
CA PHE A 5 17.32 3.81 -15.12
C PHE A 5 16.68 3.10 -13.93
N LEU A 6 16.44 3.81 -12.83
CA LEU A 6 15.75 3.26 -11.65
C LEU A 6 14.27 2.98 -11.94
N GLU A 7 13.60 3.87 -12.66
CA GLU A 7 12.20 3.71 -13.05
C GLU A 7 12.01 2.53 -14.02
N PHE A 8 12.92 2.37 -14.98
CA PHE A 8 12.95 1.22 -15.88
C PHE A 8 13.17 -0.10 -15.12
N LYS A 9 14.08 -0.11 -14.14
CA LYS A 9 14.35 -1.30 -13.32
C LYS A 9 13.14 -1.67 -12.44
N ASN A 10 12.42 -0.68 -11.93
CA ASN A 10 11.20 -0.88 -11.14
C ASN A 10 10.05 -1.41 -12.00
N LEU A 11 9.85 -0.88 -13.22
CA LEU A 11 8.88 -1.42 -14.17
C LEU A 11 9.19 -2.86 -14.55
N GLN A 12 10.46 -3.15 -14.83
CA GLN A 12 10.91 -4.50 -15.19
C GLN A 12 10.72 -5.48 -14.02
N THR A 13 10.95 -5.03 -12.78
CA THR A 13 10.70 -5.83 -11.58
C THR A 13 9.21 -6.14 -11.43
N LYS A 14 8.34 -5.13 -11.62
CA LYS A 14 6.88 -5.30 -11.59
C LYS A 14 6.40 -6.31 -12.64
N ASP A 15 6.86 -6.19 -13.87
CA ASP A 15 6.46 -7.07 -14.96
C ASP A 15 6.94 -8.52 -14.73
N ASN A 16 8.14 -8.69 -14.17
CA ASN A 16 8.67 -10.02 -13.84
C ASN A 16 7.86 -10.70 -12.72
N GLU A 17 7.52 -9.96 -11.66
CA GLU A 17 6.72 -10.48 -10.53
C GLU A 17 5.28 -10.81 -10.97
N LEU A 18 4.66 -9.96 -11.79
CA LEU A 18 3.32 -10.26 -12.35
C LEU A 18 3.36 -11.51 -13.22
N ARG A 19 4.38 -11.67 -14.07
CA ARG A 19 4.55 -12.88 -14.89
C ARG A 19 4.77 -14.12 -14.05
N ALA A 20 5.52 -14.03 -12.95
CA ALA A 20 5.71 -15.13 -12.02
C ALA A 20 4.38 -15.57 -11.41
N ILE A 21 3.62 -14.63 -10.82
CA ILE A 21 2.34 -14.92 -10.16
C ILE A 21 1.30 -15.47 -11.16
N PHE A 22 1.14 -14.81 -12.32
CA PHE A 22 0.20 -15.29 -13.34
C PHE A 22 0.66 -16.62 -13.94
N GLY A 23 1.96 -16.82 -14.14
CA GLY A 23 2.52 -18.09 -14.61
C GLY A 23 2.24 -19.24 -13.64
N LEU A 24 2.44 -19.02 -12.33
CA LEU A 24 2.09 -20.01 -11.30
C LEU A 24 0.59 -20.33 -11.29
N ARG A 25 -0.27 -19.32 -11.46
CA ARG A 25 -1.72 -19.52 -11.55
C ARG A 25 -2.12 -20.39 -12.75
N GLU A 26 -1.58 -20.10 -13.92
CA GLU A 26 -1.87 -20.91 -15.12
C GLU A 26 -1.28 -22.32 -15.00
N ASN A 27 -0.07 -22.48 -14.46
CA ASN A 27 0.55 -23.80 -14.24
C ASN A 27 -0.26 -24.65 -13.25
N PHE A 28 -0.78 -24.05 -12.18
CA PHE A 28 -1.67 -24.74 -11.24
C PHE A 28 -2.96 -25.18 -11.93
N LYS A 29 -3.58 -24.29 -12.71
CA LYS A 29 -4.80 -24.60 -13.48
C LYS A 29 -4.57 -25.73 -14.47
N GLU A 30 -3.46 -25.71 -15.22
CA GLU A 30 -3.10 -26.79 -16.16
C GLU A 30 -2.84 -28.11 -15.43
N SER A 31 -2.20 -28.07 -14.25
CA SER A 31 -1.98 -29.26 -13.43
C SER A 31 -3.30 -29.88 -12.94
N LEU A 32 -4.25 -29.05 -12.50
CA LEU A 32 -5.61 -29.49 -12.14
C LEU A 32 -6.39 -30.00 -13.36
N TRP A 33 -6.26 -29.33 -14.50
CA TRP A 33 -6.90 -29.75 -15.74
C TRP A 33 -6.39 -31.11 -16.19
N ASN A 34 -5.09 -31.34 -16.16
CA ASN A 34 -4.47 -32.62 -16.51
C ASN A 34 -4.92 -33.75 -15.57
N LEU A 35 -5.03 -33.49 -14.27
CA LEU A 35 -5.56 -34.46 -13.29
C LEU A 35 -7.03 -34.84 -13.54
N THR A 36 -7.83 -33.92 -14.07
CA THR A 36 -9.27 -34.13 -14.31
C THR A 36 -9.58 -34.69 -15.69
N HIS A 37 -8.63 -34.58 -16.64
CA HIS A 37 -8.80 -35.02 -18.02
C HIS A 37 -8.45 -36.48 -18.27
N HIS A 38 -7.84 -37.17 -17.30
CA HIS A 38 -7.56 -38.58 -17.42
C HIS A 38 -8.85 -39.41 -17.23
N PRO A 39 -9.26 -40.21 -18.24
CA PRO A 39 -10.55 -40.90 -18.24
C PRO A 39 -10.70 -41.97 -17.13
N ASP A 40 -9.60 -42.36 -16.46
CA ASP A 40 -9.55 -43.46 -15.48
C ASP A 40 -9.00 -43.07 -14.10
N THR A 41 -8.78 -41.78 -13.80
CA THR A 41 -8.17 -41.36 -12.53
C THR A 41 -9.20 -41.09 -11.43
N VAL A 42 -9.26 -41.95 -10.43
CA VAL A 42 -9.80 -41.59 -9.11
C VAL A 42 -8.83 -40.58 -8.51
N ILE A 43 -9.26 -39.32 -8.36
CA ILE A 43 -8.44 -38.28 -7.73
C ILE A 43 -8.17 -38.72 -6.29
N SER A 44 -6.96 -39.23 -6.03
CA SER A 44 -6.55 -39.51 -4.66
C SER A 44 -6.41 -38.20 -3.92
N ARG A 45 -7.01 -38.14 -2.73
CA ARG A 45 -6.96 -36.98 -1.86
C ARG A 45 -5.51 -36.57 -1.58
N ASP A 46 -4.61 -37.53 -1.42
CA ASP A 46 -3.19 -37.28 -1.17
C ASP A 46 -2.49 -36.60 -2.35
N THR A 47 -2.84 -36.96 -3.59
CA THR A 47 -2.26 -36.35 -4.81
C THR A 47 -2.78 -34.93 -5.01
N PHE A 48 -4.07 -34.71 -4.76
CA PHE A 48 -4.68 -33.37 -4.81
C PHE A 48 -4.12 -32.45 -3.73
N ASP A 49 -3.99 -32.96 -2.49
CA ASP A 49 -3.47 -32.20 -1.36
C ASP A 49 -1.99 -31.83 -1.56
N GLY A 50 -1.17 -32.73 -2.13
CA GLY A 50 0.22 -32.45 -2.46
C GLY A 50 0.40 -31.33 -3.49
N ILE A 51 -0.39 -31.35 -4.57
CA ILE A 51 -0.35 -30.31 -5.61
C ILE A 51 -0.86 -28.99 -5.06
N ASN A 52 -1.97 -28.99 -4.32
CA ASN A 52 -2.46 -27.76 -3.70
C ASN A 52 -1.42 -27.16 -2.76
N GLN A 53 -0.77 -27.96 -1.92
CA GLN A 53 0.22 -27.47 -0.96
C GLN A 53 1.42 -26.83 -1.68
N GLU A 54 2.00 -27.49 -2.69
CA GLU A 54 3.17 -26.98 -3.41
C GLU A 54 2.88 -25.65 -4.12
N TYR A 55 1.78 -25.59 -4.89
CA TYR A 55 1.45 -24.38 -5.63
C TYR A 55 0.96 -23.26 -4.73
N PHE A 56 0.26 -23.56 -3.63
CA PHE A 56 -0.17 -22.57 -2.66
C PHE A 56 1.02 -21.93 -1.95
N GLU A 57 1.99 -22.73 -1.47
CA GLU A 57 3.19 -22.19 -0.82
C GLU A 57 3.97 -21.26 -1.74
N ARG A 58 4.18 -21.67 -3.01
CA ARG A 58 4.88 -20.84 -3.99
C ARG A 58 4.09 -19.58 -4.35
N LEU A 59 2.78 -19.67 -4.53
CA LEU A 59 1.93 -18.50 -4.80
C LEU A 59 1.97 -17.50 -3.65
N VAL A 60 1.86 -17.99 -2.41
CA VAL A 60 1.96 -17.16 -1.21
C VAL A 60 3.30 -16.45 -1.17
N GLN A 61 4.41 -17.17 -1.38
CA GLN A 61 5.75 -16.58 -1.37
C GLN A 61 5.92 -15.49 -2.44
N GLU A 62 5.48 -15.73 -3.68
CA GLU A 62 5.58 -14.77 -4.77
C GLU A 62 4.68 -13.54 -4.54
N ILE A 63 3.45 -13.73 -4.04
CA ILE A 63 2.54 -12.63 -3.70
C ILE A 63 3.12 -11.78 -2.56
N PHE A 64 3.66 -12.41 -1.51
CA PHE A 64 4.29 -11.66 -0.41
C PHE A 64 5.57 -10.94 -0.85
N ALA A 65 6.37 -11.55 -1.72
CA ALA A 65 7.55 -10.90 -2.30
C ALA A 65 7.15 -9.66 -3.13
N ALA A 66 6.14 -9.80 -3.99
CA ALA A 66 5.58 -8.73 -4.78
C ALA A 66 4.95 -7.61 -3.94
N TYR A 67 4.19 -7.97 -2.90
CA TYR A 67 3.55 -7.01 -2.00
C TYR A 67 4.59 -6.21 -1.20
N ARG A 68 5.64 -6.89 -0.70
CA ARG A 68 6.75 -6.24 0.02
C ARG A 68 7.47 -5.20 -0.83
N ASN A 69 7.59 -5.43 -2.12
CA ASN A 69 8.24 -4.50 -3.03
C ASN A 69 7.33 -3.32 -3.45
N GLN A 70 6.05 -3.35 -3.06
CA GLN A 70 5.05 -2.28 -3.24
C GLN A 70 4.81 -1.84 -4.70
N PHE A 71 5.34 -2.58 -5.67
CA PHE A 71 5.13 -2.32 -7.09
C PHE A 71 3.81 -2.90 -7.60
N ILE A 72 3.28 -3.92 -6.91
CA ILE A 72 2.07 -4.66 -7.28
C ILE A 72 1.00 -4.45 -6.21
N ASN A 73 -0.25 -4.24 -6.64
CA ASN A 73 -1.39 -4.00 -5.76
C ASN A 73 -2.52 -4.99 -6.09
N GLU A 74 -3.55 -5.11 -5.26
CA GLU A 74 -4.62 -6.11 -5.45
C GLU A 74 -5.27 -6.04 -6.84
N LYS A 75 -5.41 -4.83 -7.38
CA LYS A 75 -5.98 -4.57 -8.71
C LYS A 75 -5.14 -5.16 -9.85
N HIS A 76 -3.81 -5.16 -9.69
CA HIS A 76 -2.90 -5.76 -10.66
C HIS A 76 -2.99 -7.30 -10.65
N LEU A 77 -3.28 -7.91 -9.49
CA LEU A 77 -3.40 -9.37 -9.34
C LEU A 77 -4.75 -9.91 -9.86
N LEU A 78 -5.79 -9.09 -9.81
CA LEU A 78 -7.15 -9.45 -10.23
C LEU A 78 -7.42 -9.25 -11.74
N ASN A 79 -6.38 -8.95 -12.53
CA ASN A 79 -6.51 -8.61 -13.96
C ASN A 79 -7.52 -7.47 -14.23
N GLN A 80 -7.79 -6.62 -13.23
CA GLN A 80 -8.50 -5.36 -13.39
C GLN A 80 -7.48 -4.29 -13.75
N THR A 81 -6.92 -4.41 -14.95
CA THR A 81 -5.86 -3.54 -15.49
C THR A 81 -6.38 -2.20 -16.02
N ASP A 82 -7.67 -1.91 -15.88
CA ASP A 82 -8.31 -0.82 -16.62
C ASP A 82 -7.93 0.59 -16.14
N GLN A 83 -7.23 0.72 -15.01
CA GLN A 83 -6.52 1.95 -14.69
C GLN A 83 -5.20 1.58 -14.04
N MET A 84 -4.11 1.87 -14.74
CA MET A 84 -2.80 2.07 -14.12
C MET A 84 -2.94 3.24 -13.15
N SER A 85 -3.51 2.97 -11.97
CA SER A 85 -3.76 3.98 -10.95
C SER A 85 -2.39 4.38 -10.43
N ASN A 86 -1.85 5.48 -10.95
CA ASN A 86 -0.67 6.11 -10.40
C ASN A 86 -0.90 6.29 -8.90
N LEU A 87 -0.19 5.51 -8.08
CA LEU A 87 -0.30 5.56 -6.62
C LEU A 87 -0.05 7.00 -6.12
N TRP A 88 0.86 7.70 -6.79
CA TRP A 88 1.16 9.12 -6.62
C TRP A 88 0.20 10.02 -7.41
N THR A 89 -1.07 10.03 -7.01
CA THR A 89 -1.98 11.13 -7.38
C THR A 89 -1.74 12.35 -6.49
N TYR A 90 -2.15 13.54 -6.93
CA TYR A 90 -2.03 14.75 -6.12
C TYR A 90 -2.69 14.62 -4.71
N PRO A 91 -3.94 14.11 -4.58
CA PRO A 91 -4.53 13.89 -3.26
C PRO A 91 -3.75 12.92 -2.39
N ASN A 92 -3.25 11.82 -2.97
CA ASN A 92 -2.45 10.83 -2.24
C ASN A 92 -1.10 11.41 -1.79
N ALA A 93 -0.48 12.27 -2.60
CA ALA A 93 0.77 12.95 -2.25
C ALA A 93 0.58 13.94 -1.08
N VAL A 94 -0.52 14.71 -1.09
CA VAL A 94 -0.87 15.63 0.01
C VAL A 94 -1.21 14.83 1.28
N PHE A 95 -1.95 13.73 1.16
CA PHE A 95 -2.26 12.85 2.27
C PHE A 95 -0.98 12.26 2.88
N PHE A 96 -0.08 11.73 2.04
CA PHE A 96 1.24 11.25 2.47
C PHE A 96 2.02 12.34 3.20
N ALA A 97 2.18 13.53 2.62
CA ALA A 97 2.89 14.64 3.25
C ALA A 97 2.30 14.99 4.62
N THR A 98 0.97 15.02 4.73
CA THR A 98 0.25 15.24 5.99
C THR A 98 0.57 14.15 7.02
N THR A 99 0.54 12.88 6.62
CA THR A 99 0.84 11.75 7.51
C THR A 99 2.29 11.72 7.98
N VAL A 100 3.22 12.27 7.18
CA VAL A 100 4.63 12.41 7.54
C VAL A 100 4.82 13.49 8.60
N ILE A 101 4.28 14.70 8.39
CA ILE A 101 4.44 15.80 9.37
C ILE A 101 3.71 15.54 10.67
N THR A 102 2.56 14.84 10.61
CA THR A 102 1.79 14.42 11.80
C THR A 102 2.36 13.19 12.49
N THR A 103 3.43 12.59 11.95
CA THR A 103 4.07 11.37 12.46
C THR A 103 3.15 10.14 12.54
N ILE A 104 2.03 10.14 11.82
CA ILE A 104 1.11 8.99 11.75
C ILE A 104 1.73 7.84 10.96
N GLY A 105 2.26 8.16 9.76
CA GLY A 105 3.05 7.23 8.95
C GLY A 105 2.41 5.88 8.63
N TYR A 106 1.24 5.85 7.97
CA TYR A 106 0.53 4.59 7.64
C TYR A 106 1.32 3.57 6.80
N GLY A 107 2.37 3.98 6.08
CA GLY A 107 3.24 3.08 5.29
C GLY A 107 2.65 2.55 3.99
N HIS A 108 1.36 2.73 3.71
CA HIS A 108 0.70 2.28 2.47
C HIS A 108 1.20 3.00 1.20
N LEU A 109 1.79 4.20 1.34
CA LEU A 109 2.43 4.97 0.28
C LEU A 109 3.76 5.52 0.82
N VAL A 110 4.89 5.15 0.23
CA VAL A 110 6.22 5.63 0.64
C VAL A 110 7.12 5.89 -0.56
N PRO A 111 8.08 6.84 -0.46
CA PRO A 111 9.04 7.07 -1.52
C PRO A 111 9.98 5.87 -1.67
N VAL A 112 9.90 5.22 -2.83
CA VAL A 112 10.75 4.06 -3.17
C VAL A 112 12.14 4.52 -3.61
N THR A 113 12.25 5.73 -4.15
CA THR A 113 13.51 6.28 -4.66
C THR A 113 14.39 6.83 -3.54
N GLU A 114 15.70 6.60 -3.65
CA GLU A 114 16.70 7.13 -2.71
C GLU A 114 16.58 8.66 -2.53
N THR A 115 16.46 9.40 -3.63
CA THR A 115 16.25 10.85 -3.60
C THR A 115 14.93 11.23 -2.90
N GLY A 116 13.86 10.47 -3.13
CA GLY A 116 12.57 10.71 -2.47
C GLY A 116 12.62 10.45 -0.97
N ARG A 117 13.39 9.45 -0.52
CA ARG A 117 13.62 9.17 0.91
C ARG A 117 14.40 10.30 1.57
N ILE A 118 15.47 10.79 0.94
CA ILE A 118 16.24 11.93 1.45
C ILE A 118 15.37 13.19 1.53
N ALA A 119 14.58 13.47 0.49
CA ALA A 119 13.65 14.60 0.48
C ALA A 119 12.58 14.46 1.59
N CYS A 120 12.06 13.25 1.82
CA CYS A 120 11.11 12.97 2.89
C CYS A 120 11.72 13.21 4.28
N ILE A 121 12.99 12.85 4.50
CA ILE A 121 13.69 13.11 5.77
C ILE A 121 13.83 14.62 6.01
N LEU A 122 14.30 15.38 5.00
CA LEU A 122 14.43 16.84 5.11
C LEU A 122 13.07 17.50 5.35
N PHE A 123 12.03 17.05 4.65
CA PHE A 123 10.67 17.52 4.83
C PHE A 123 10.15 17.25 6.25
N ALA A 124 10.38 16.06 6.81
CA ALA A 124 9.98 15.72 8.17
C ALA A 124 10.72 16.57 9.22
N LEU A 125 12.02 16.80 9.05
CA LEU A 125 12.84 17.60 9.98
C LEU A 125 12.33 19.02 10.16
N VAL A 126 11.81 19.65 9.10
CA VAL A 126 11.25 21.00 9.15
C VAL A 126 9.75 20.99 9.45
N GLY A 127 9.01 20.03 8.88
CA GLY A 127 7.56 19.95 8.98
C GLY A 127 7.06 19.58 10.38
N ILE A 128 7.73 18.67 11.09
CA ILE A 128 7.31 18.24 12.43
C ILE A 128 7.38 19.41 13.44
N PRO A 129 8.50 20.16 13.57
CA PRO A 129 8.54 21.33 14.44
C PRO A 129 7.51 22.40 14.08
N LEU A 130 7.33 22.67 12.78
CA LEU A 130 6.36 23.65 12.31
C LEU A 130 4.92 23.25 12.69
N LEU A 131 4.57 21.97 12.52
CA LEU A 131 3.27 21.44 12.91
C LEU A 131 3.06 21.52 14.43
N LEU A 132 4.07 21.26 15.24
CA LEU A 132 3.94 21.37 16.70
C LEU A 132 3.63 22.81 17.14
N VAL A 133 4.28 23.80 16.52
CA VAL A 133 3.99 25.22 16.78
C VAL A 133 2.57 25.57 16.37
N THR A 134 2.13 25.15 15.17
CA THR A 134 0.77 25.45 14.71
C THR A 134 -0.31 24.78 15.57
N ILE A 135 -0.07 23.54 16.03
CA ILE A 135 -0.97 22.86 16.97
C ILE A 135 -1.05 23.62 18.30
N ALA A 136 0.07 24.13 18.81
CA ALA A 136 0.06 24.91 20.05
C ALA A 136 -0.79 26.19 19.91
N ASP A 137 -0.68 26.90 18.79
CA ASP A 137 -1.46 28.10 18.50
C ASP A 137 -2.95 27.77 18.31
N ILE A 138 -3.27 26.70 17.56
CA ILE A 138 -4.64 26.20 17.41
C ILE A 138 -5.24 25.82 18.77
N GLY A 139 -4.45 25.19 19.65
CA GLY A 139 -4.87 24.82 20.99
C GLY A 139 -5.23 26.02 21.87
N ARG A 140 -4.48 27.12 21.76
CA ARG A 140 -4.79 28.39 22.45
C ARG A 140 -6.08 28.99 21.93
N PHE A 141 -6.22 29.11 20.62
CA PHE A 141 -7.44 29.62 19.99
C PHE A 141 -8.67 28.79 20.38
N LEU A 142 -8.55 27.46 20.37
CA LEU A 142 -9.63 26.56 20.79
C LEU A 142 -9.98 26.75 22.27
N SER A 143 -8.99 26.92 23.14
CA SER A 143 -9.21 27.13 24.58
C SER A 143 -9.96 28.44 24.86
N GLU A 144 -9.61 29.52 24.16
CA GLU A 144 -10.32 30.80 24.23
C GLU A 144 -11.75 30.68 23.72
N PHE A 145 -11.93 30.00 22.58
CA PHE A 145 -13.26 29.72 22.02
C PHE A 145 -14.13 28.91 22.98
N LEU A 146 -13.58 27.86 23.60
CA LEU A 146 -14.29 27.04 24.58
C LEU A 146 -14.65 27.82 25.83
N ASN A 147 -13.75 28.66 26.34
CA ASN A 147 -14.04 29.53 27.48
C ASN A 147 -15.15 30.52 27.15
N TYR A 148 -15.10 31.16 25.98
CA TYR A 148 -16.16 32.04 25.49
C TYR A 148 -17.51 31.30 25.38
N ALA A 149 -17.51 30.12 24.77
CA ALA A 149 -18.71 29.29 24.61
C ALA A 149 -19.27 28.86 25.97
N HIS A 150 -18.43 28.42 26.89
CA HIS A 150 -18.82 28.01 28.25
C HIS A 150 -19.42 29.18 29.04
N LEU A 151 -18.80 30.36 28.99
CA LEU A 151 -19.31 31.56 29.66
C LEU A 151 -20.66 31.99 29.08
N LYS A 152 -20.80 31.96 27.75
CA LYS A 152 -22.06 32.29 27.05
C LYS A 152 -23.17 31.29 27.37
N LEU A 153 -22.88 30.00 27.37
CA LEU A 153 -23.81 28.94 27.77
C LEU A 153 -24.24 29.10 29.23
N ARG A 154 -23.30 29.37 30.13
CA ARG A 154 -23.59 29.59 31.55
C ARG A 154 -24.45 30.83 31.77
N ALA A 155 -24.23 31.90 31.02
CA ALA A 155 -25.06 33.10 31.07
C ALA A 155 -26.50 32.81 30.57
N PHE A 156 -26.65 32.00 29.52
CA PHE A 156 -27.95 31.57 29.02
C PHE A 156 -28.71 30.70 30.04
N MET A 157 -28.03 29.77 30.71
CA MET A 157 -28.66 28.92 31.73
C MET A 157 -29.05 29.64 33.03
N LYS A 158 -28.59 30.88 33.23
CA LYS A 158 -28.87 31.66 34.44
C LYS A 158 -30.01 32.68 34.26
N ASN A 159 -30.51 32.83 33.02
CA ASN A 159 -31.76 33.52 32.68
C ASN A 159 -32.91 32.50 32.59
#